data_AF-A0A7V2YBM3-F1
#
_entry.id   AF-A0A7V2YBM3-F1
#
_cell.length_a   1.000
_cell.length_b   1.000
_cell.length_c   1.000
_cell.angle_alpha   90.00
_cell.angle_beta   90.00
_cell.angle_gamma   90.00
#
_symmetry.space_group_name_H-M   'P 1'
#
loop_
_entity.id
_entity.type
_entity.pdbx_description
1 polymer ?
#
loop_
_entity_poly.entity_id
_entity_poly.type
_entity_poly.pdbx_seq_one_letter_code
_entity_poly.pdbx_strand_id
1 'polypeptide(L)'
;MSLPAGRDFLSFLWIFLGLVCFQAHGLLQAGAEQKGGGMAGPGLPEQVGQWRLEGQEESYNPETLFDYMDGAAELYLAYNFRSLKTARYSKGEGPRIVVELYEMASSEDAFGIFSFEREDKEVGVGQGSEMGGGILRFWKGRYFANLYGEEEVPETSILALGKALEALIQEQGRPPQLLALLPEPSQGLEPKSVRFFRNHVCLNQRFFIANKNILLLGPETGGVLALFSGPWGRVHLVMVQYPSQEKAGAAEASFRSAYMAEAGQKGRLRTEDGRWTGAVREGDIWVGVFGARSEEDLAEILDMVLGRIGKR
;
A
#
# COMPACT_ATOMS: atom_id res chain seq x y z
N MET A 1 10.58 21.23 -47.48
CA MET A 1 9.85 21.54 -46.24
C MET A 1 8.71 20.55 -46.16
N SER A 2 8.97 19.44 -45.49
CA SER A 2 8.11 18.25 -45.52
C SER A 2 7.66 17.97 -44.09
N LEU A 3 6.35 17.92 -43.88
CA LEU A 3 5.72 17.47 -42.65
C LEU A 3 5.91 15.95 -42.51
N PRO A 4 6.21 15.42 -41.32
CA PRO A 4 6.26 13.97 -41.11
C PRO A 4 4.87 13.41 -40.78
N ALA A 5 4.58 12.27 -41.38
CA ALA A 5 3.54 11.33 -40.99
C ALA A 5 4.12 10.27 -40.05
N GLY A 6 3.28 9.69 -39.18
CA GLY A 6 3.55 8.39 -38.54
C GLY A 6 3.31 8.36 -37.04
N ARG A 7 2.27 7.63 -36.62
CA ARG A 7 1.84 7.38 -35.23
C ARG A 7 2.65 6.26 -34.60
N ASP A 8 2.80 6.32 -33.27
CA ASP A 8 2.77 5.20 -32.31
C ASP A 8 2.22 5.82 -31.00
N PHE A 9 0.93 5.80 -30.62
CA PHE A 9 -0.06 4.73 -30.45
C PHE A 9 0.30 3.64 -29.42
N LEU A 10 0.93 4.02 -28.31
CA LEU A 10 0.99 3.21 -27.07
C LEU A 10 1.22 4.11 -25.84
N SER A 11 0.24 4.95 -25.49
CA SER A 11 0.28 5.76 -24.27
C SER A 11 -1.11 6.14 -23.72
N PHE A 12 -2.10 5.27 -23.87
CA PHE A 12 -3.45 5.51 -23.35
C PHE A 12 -4.17 4.19 -23.08
N LEU A 13 -3.80 3.48 -22.00
CA LEU A 13 -4.63 2.40 -21.46
C LEU A 13 -4.23 2.03 -20.01
N TRP A 14 -4.34 2.95 -19.06
CA TRP A 14 -4.33 2.61 -17.61
C TRP A 14 -5.16 3.61 -16.80
N ILE A 15 -6.39 3.86 -17.26
CA ILE A 15 -7.47 4.45 -16.46
C ILE A 15 -8.62 3.45 -16.57
N PHE A 16 -9.34 3.21 -15.47
CA PHE A 16 -10.38 2.19 -15.23
C PHE A 16 -9.90 0.90 -14.55
N LEU A 17 -9.62 1.01 -13.25
CA LEU A 17 -10.16 0.02 -12.30
C LEU A 17 -10.88 0.81 -11.20
N GLY A 18 -12.21 0.85 -11.30
CA GLY A 18 -13.04 1.67 -10.41
C GLY A 18 -14.30 2.24 -11.06
N LEU A 19 -14.97 1.46 -11.93
CA LEU A 19 -16.33 1.76 -12.36
C LEU A 19 -17.09 0.44 -12.40
N VAL A 20 -17.71 0.07 -11.28
CA VAL A 20 -18.72 -0.98 -11.28
C VAL A 20 -19.98 -0.36 -11.85
N CYS A 21 -20.37 -0.81 -13.04
CA CYS A 21 -21.66 -0.49 -13.65
C CYS A 21 -22.78 -1.06 -12.76
N PHE A 22 -23.57 -0.19 -12.13
CA PHE A 22 -24.85 -0.57 -11.52
C PHE A 22 -26.00 -0.01 -12.38
N GLN A 23 -26.74 -0.90 -13.03
CA GLN A 23 -28.06 -0.61 -13.60
C GLN A 23 -29.03 -1.72 -13.14
N ALA A 24 -29.87 -1.37 -12.16
CA ALA A 24 -31.29 -1.72 -11.91
C ALA A 24 -31.85 -3.05 -12.49
N HIS A 25 -32.68 -3.86 -11.82
CA HIS A 25 -33.54 -3.74 -10.63
C HIS A 25 -34.07 -5.16 -10.32
N GLY A 26 -34.29 -5.50 -9.04
CA GLY A 26 -35.04 -6.72 -8.69
C GLY A 26 -35.02 -7.00 -7.19
N LEU A 27 -36.20 -7.00 -6.57
CA LEU A 27 -36.41 -7.27 -5.14
C LEU A 27 -35.59 -8.48 -4.64
N LEU A 28 -34.77 -8.25 -3.62
CA LEU A 28 -34.67 -9.16 -2.50
C LEU A 28 -34.28 -8.35 -1.26
N GLN A 29 -35.27 -8.04 -0.42
CA GLN A 29 -35.00 -7.79 0.99
C GLN A 29 -34.54 -9.13 1.59
N ALA A 30 -33.23 -9.30 1.70
CA ALA A 30 -32.65 -10.25 2.65
C ALA A 30 -32.11 -9.41 3.80
N GLY A 31 -32.86 -9.37 4.90
CA GLY A 31 -32.37 -8.81 6.15
C GLY A 31 -31.15 -9.59 6.58
N ALA A 32 -29.97 -9.00 6.44
CA ALA A 32 -28.79 -9.45 7.17
C ALA A 32 -29.03 -9.11 8.64
N GLU A 33 -29.46 -10.11 9.38
CA GLU A 33 -29.66 -10.03 10.82
C GLU A 33 -28.29 -9.78 11.48
N GLN A 34 -28.13 -8.59 12.06
CA GLN A 34 -26.99 -8.27 12.92
C GLN A 34 -26.92 -9.28 14.08
N LYS A 35 -25.83 -10.04 14.15
CA LYS A 35 -25.33 -10.58 15.41
C LYS A 35 -24.12 -9.78 15.85
N GLY A 36 -24.41 -8.76 16.67
CA GLY A 36 -23.41 -7.90 17.28
C GLY A 36 -22.46 -8.64 18.21
N GLY A 37 -21.17 -8.37 18.01
CA GLY A 37 -20.30 -7.94 19.09
C GLY A 37 -19.85 -6.54 18.73
N GLY A 38 -20.16 -5.53 19.56
CA GLY A 38 -19.70 -4.16 19.31
C GLY A 38 -18.19 -4.16 19.16
N MET A 39 -17.69 -3.88 17.96
CA MET A 39 -16.26 -3.75 17.73
C MET A 39 -15.76 -2.52 18.50
N ALA A 40 -14.85 -2.76 19.43
CA ALA A 40 -14.20 -1.73 20.22
C ALA A 40 -13.34 -0.87 19.29
N GLY A 41 -13.78 0.35 18.99
CA GLY A 41 -13.12 1.27 18.08
C GLY A 41 -13.89 2.60 17.99
N PRO A 42 -13.34 3.61 17.31
CA PRO A 42 -14.06 4.87 17.09
C PRO A 42 -15.37 4.61 16.33
N GLY A 43 -16.39 5.41 16.65
CA GLY A 43 -17.59 5.49 15.82
C GLY A 43 -17.34 6.34 14.57
N LEU A 44 -18.32 6.37 13.67
CA LEU A 44 -18.38 7.33 12.57
C LEU A 44 -19.08 8.64 13.03
N PRO A 45 -18.75 9.81 12.46
CA PRO A 45 -19.36 11.07 12.86
C PRO A 45 -20.86 11.09 12.51
N GLU A 46 -21.75 11.47 13.43
CA GLU A 46 -23.20 11.53 13.15
C GLU A 46 -23.57 12.62 12.12
N GLN A 47 -22.88 13.76 12.19
CA GLN A 47 -23.12 14.92 11.32
C GLN A 47 -21.85 15.76 11.15
N VAL A 48 -21.60 16.20 9.92
CA VAL A 48 -20.54 17.16 9.58
C VAL A 48 -21.11 18.22 8.64
N GLY A 49 -21.34 19.42 9.19
CA GLY A 49 -22.02 20.49 8.46
C GLY A 49 -23.42 20.06 8.01
N GLN A 50 -23.64 20.01 6.70
CA GLN A 50 -24.93 19.60 6.10
C GLN A 50 -25.03 18.09 5.88
N TRP A 51 -23.92 17.36 5.96
CA TRP A 51 -23.86 15.92 5.72
C TRP A 51 -24.21 15.17 7.02
N ARG A 52 -25.21 14.31 6.96
CA ARG A 52 -25.67 13.46 8.07
C ARG A 52 -25.57 12.01 7.67
N LEU A 53 -25.29 11.17 8.66
CA LEU A 53 -25.36 9.72 8.50
C LEU A 53 -26.75 9.32 7.93
N GLU A 54 -26.76 8.58 6.85
CA GLU A 54 -27.97 8.03 6.21
C GLU A 54 -28.09 6.54 6.56
N GLY A 55 -29.15 6.18 7.29
CA GLY A 55 -29.35 4.80 7.74
C GLY A 55 -28.52 4.44 8.97
N GLN A 56 -27.97 3.22 8.98
CA GLN A 56 -27.15 2.70 10.07
C GLN A 56 -25.74 2.39 9.56
N GLU A 57 -24.76 2.40 10.47
CA GLU A 57 -23.42 1.89 10.22
C GLU A 57 -23.48 0.40 9.89
N GLU A 58 -22.84 0.01 8.78
CA GLU A 58 -22.61 -1.38 8.42
C GLU A 58 -21.23 -1.81 8.90
N SER A 59 -21.07 -3.10 9.22
CA SER A 59 -19.79 -3.65 9.67
C SER A 59 -19.50 -4.99 9.03
N TYR A 60 -18.24 -5.18 8.64
CA TYR A 60 -17.74 -6.41 8.02
C TYR A 60 -16.50 -6.90 8.76
N ASN A 61 -16.33 -8.23 8.84
CA ASN A 61 -15.20 -8.90 9.47
C ASN A 61 -14.42 -9.71 8.41
N PRO A 62 -13.32 -10.40 8.76
CA PRO A 62 -12.54 -11.14 7.77
C PRO A 62 -13.34 -12.20 7.00
N GLU A 63 -14.39 -12.75 7.62
CA GLU A 63 -15.27 -13.75 7.01
C GLU A 63 -16.29 -13.14 6.04
N THR A 64 -16.75 -11.90 6.28
CA THR A 64 -17.80 -11.24 5.48
C THR A 64 -17.29 -10.14 4.55
N LEU A 65 -15.98 -9.82 4.57
CA LEU A 65 -15.43 -8.75 3.73
C LEU A 65 -15.62 -8.99 2.22
N PHE A 66 -15.60 -10.25 1.79
CA PHE A 66 -15.85 -10.61 0.38
C PHE A 66 -17.28 -10.30 -0.07
N ASP A 67 -18.26 -10.27 0.84
CA ASP A 67 -19.63 -9.87 0.52
C ASP A 67 -19.71 -8.37 0.19
N TYR A 68 -18.78 -7.57 0.74
CA TYR A 68 -18.68 -6.14 0.48
C TYR A 68 -17.82 -5.82 -0.76
N MET A 69 -16.68 -6.51 -0.93
CA MET A 69 -15.69 -6.19 -1.97
C MET A 69 -15.00 -7.43 -2.55
N ASP A 70 -15.67 -8.09 -3.50
CA ASP A 70 -15.13 -9.26 -4.18
C ASP A 70 -13.84 -8.94 -4.96
N GLY A 71 -12.83 -9.80 -4.83
CA GLY A 71 -11.47 -9.63 -5.37
C GLY A 71 -10.60 -8.61 -4.61
N ALA A 72 -11.12 -7.45 -4.23
CA ALA A 72 -10.34 -6.42 -3.53
C ALA A 72 -10.07 -6.76 -2.05
N ALA A 73 -10.91 -7.60 -1.43
CA ALA A 73 -10.74 -8.06 -0.04
C ALA A 73 -9.38 -8.73 0.22
N GLU A 74 -8.80 -9.41 -0.77
CA GLU A 74 -7.51 -10.10 -0.65
C GLU A 74 -6.39 -9.16 -0.21
N LEU A 75 -6.39 -7.91 -0.71
CA LEU A 75 -5.41 -6.91 -0.33
C LEU A 75 -5.51 -6.62 1.17
N TYR A 76 -6.70 -6.27 1.66
CA TYR A 76 -6.91 -5.94 3.08
C TYR A 76 -6.57 -7.12 4.00
N LEU A 77 -6.97 -8.33 3.64
CA LEU A 77 -6.63 -9.55 4.37
C LEU A 77 -5.11 -9.80 4.41
N ALA A 78 -4.38 -9.50 3.33
CA ALA A 78 -2.92 -9.62 3.29
C ALA A 78 -2.21 -8.65 4.25
N TYR A 79 -2.89 -7.59 4.71
CA TYR A 79 -2.42 -6.68 5.76
C TYR A 79 -3.14 -6.91 7.09
N ASN A 80 -3.54 -8.14 7.43
CA ASN A 80 -4.08 -8.48 8.74
C ASN A 80 -5.32 -7.64 9.14
N PHE A 81 -6.24 -7.46 8.19
CA PHE A 81 -7.53 -6.82 8.40
C PHE A 81 -8.30 -7.42 9.59
N ARG A 82 -8.96 -6.55 10.38
CA ARG A 82 -9.81 -6.96 11.50
C ARG A 82 -11.27 -6.63 11.26
N SER A 83 -11.56 -5.42 10.78
CA SER A 83 -12.93 -4.98 10.59
C SER A 83 -13.04 -3.79 9.66
N LEU A 84 -14.17 -3.66 9.00
CA LEU A 84 -14.57 -2.49 8.24
C LEU A 84 -15.85 -1.95 8.86
N LYS A 85 -15.88 -0.66 9.17
CA LYS A 85 -17.10 0.11 9.40
C LYS A 85 -17.36 0.98 8.19
N THR A 86 -18.58 0.94 7.65
CA THR A 86 -18.95 1.79 6.51
C THR A 86 -20.31 2.42 6.70
N ALA A 87 -20.46 3.65 6.19
CA ALA A 87 -21.73 4.34 6.18
C ALA A 87 -21.81 5.34 5.02
N ARG A 88 -23.04 5.72 4.69
CA ARG A 88 -23.34 6.78 3.72
C ARG A 88 -23.72 8.06 4.43
N TYR A 89 -23.34 9.18 3.83
CA TYR A 89 -23.70 10.51 4.29
C TYR A 89 -24.49 11.24 3.21
N SER A 90 -25.58 11.88 3.62
CA SER A 90 -26.45 12.65 2.74
C SER A 90 -26.72 14.05 3.31
N LYS A 91 -26.99 14.99 2.42
CA LYS A 91 -27.50 16.35 2.73
C LYS A 91 -28.96 16.54 2.30
N GLY A 92 -29.70 15.45 2.09
CA GLY A 92 -31.07 15.44 1.55
C GLY A 92 -31.12 14.73 0.20
N GLU A 93 -31.66 15.41 -0.81
CA GLU A 93 -31.58 14.92 -2.19
C GLU A 93 -30.17 15.18 -2.78
N GLY A 94 -29.67 14.24 -3.59
CA GLY A 94 -28.40 14.36 -4.30
C GLY A 94 -27.38 13.26 -3.97
N PRO A 95 -26.10 13.45 -4.32
CA PRO A 95 -25.08 12.41 -4.19
C PRO A 95 -24.73 12.12 -2.73
N ARG A 96 -24.31 10.88 -2.45
CA ARG A 96 -23.87 10.43 -1.12
C ARG A 96 -22.36 10.42 -1.04
N ILE A 97 -21.83 10.65 0.16
CA ILE A 97 -20.44 10.35 0.49
C ILE A 97 -20.41 9.02 1.22
N VAL A 98 -19.65 8.06 0.71
CA VAL A 98 -19.34 6.81 1.40
C VAL A 98 -18.11 7.04 2.26
N VAL A 99 -18.18 6.59 3.51
CA VAL A 99 -17.06 6.54 4.44
C VAL A 99 -16.78 5.09 4.75
N GLU A 100 -15.54 4.67 4.56
CA GLU A 100 -15.03 3.36 4.95
C GLU A 100 -13.89 3.55 5.95
N LEU A 101 -14.00 2.90 7.11
CA LEU A 101 -12.99 2.88 8.15
C LEU A 101 -12.57 1.44 8.43
N TYR A 102 -11.35 1.10 8.02
CA TYR A 102 -10.74 -0.20 8.20
C TYR A 102 -9.91 -0.19 9.49
N GLU A 103 -10.16 -1.15 10.39
CA GLU A 103 -9.27 -1.49 11.49
C GLU A 103 -8.32 -2.61 11.04
N MET A 104 -7.02 -2.36 11.16
CA MET A 104 -5.97 -3.34 10.90
C MET A 104 -5.38 -3.87 12.20
N ALA A 105 -4.61 -4.96 12.13
CA ALA A 105 -3.99 -5.52 13.32
C ALA A 105 -2.98 -4.58 13.99
N SER A 106 -2.27 -3.75 13.21
CA SER A 106 -1.26 -2.80 13.67
C SER A 106 -1.25 -1.50 12.85
N SER A 107 -0.54 -0.48 13.34
CA SER A 107 -0.34 0.75 12.57
C SER A 107 0.53 0.56 11.32
N GLU A 108 1.43 -0.43 11.33
CA GLU A 108 2.23 -0.79 10.17
C GLU A 108 1.36 -1.37 9.06
N ASP A 109 0.33 -2.12 9.44
CA ASP A 109 -0.61 -2.73 8.50
C ASP A 109 -1.53 -1.67 7.87
N ALA A 110 -2.03 -0.71 8.66
CA ALA A 110 -2.77 0.44 8.15
C ALA A 110 -1.92 1.31 7.23
N PHE A 111 -0.67 1.57 7.61
CA PHE A 111 0.29 2.22 6.73
C PHE A 111 0.53 1.41 5.45
N GLY A 112 0.56 0.09 5.54
CA GLY A 112 0.71 -0.83 4.43
C GLY A 112 -0.32 -0.59 3.33
N ILE A 113 -1.61 -0.63 3.71
CA ILE A 113 -2.73 -0.33 2.81
C ILE A 113 -2.61 1.09 2.24
N PHE A 114 -2.42 2.10 3.11
CA PHE A 114 -2.27 3.49 2.66
C PHE A 114 -1.14 3.66 1.64
N SER A 115 0.03 3.07 1.93
CA SER A 115 1.18 3.18 1.05
C SER A 115 0.96 2.48 -0.27
N PHE A 116 0.15 1.41 -0.31
CA PHE A 116 0.01 0.52 -1.47
C PHE A 116 -0.36 1.25 -2.75
N GLU A 117 -1.33 2.15 -2.70
CA GLU A 117 -1.85 2.92 -3.85
C GLU A 117 -1.39 4.38 -3.88
N ARG A 118 -0.51 4.78 -2.96
CA ARG A 118 -0.19 6.19 -2.75
C ARG A 118 0.43 6.87 -3.98
N GLU A 119 -0.27 7.82 -4.56
CA GLU A 119 0.15 8.57 -5.75
C GLU A 119 -0.27 10.05 -5.69
N ASP A 120 -1.34 10.35 -4.97
CA ASP A 120 -2.04 11.63 -4.99
C ASP A 120 -1.41 12.69 -4.07
N LYS A 121 -2.06 13.85 -3.94
CA LYS A 121 -1.53 14.98 -3.18
C LYS A 121 -1.83 14.83 -1.68
N GLU A 122 -0.82 15.03 -0.85
CA GLU A 122 -0.96 15.12 0.61
C GLU A 122 -1.90 16.27 1.03
N VAL A 123 -2.84 16.00 1.94
CA VAL A 123 -3.83 16.99 2.41
C VAL A 123 -3.86 17.20 3.93
N GLY A 124 -2.94 16.57 4.67
CA GLY A 124 -2.74 16.83 6.10
C GLY A 124 -3.88 16.30 6.97
N VAL A 125 -4.37 15.10 6.67
CA VAL A 125 -5.33 14.37 7.51
C VAL A 125 -4.64 13.11 8.06
N GLY A 126 -4.80 12.84 9.35
CA GLY A 126 -4.18 11.69 9.99
C GLY A 126 -2.66 11.81 10.07
N GLN A 127 -1.98 10.67 9.95
CA GLN A 127 -0.52 10.55 9.95
C GLN A 127 0.08 10.45 8.54
N GLY A 128 -0.79 10.45 7.54
CA GLY A 128 -0.49 10.57 6.12
C GLY A 128 -1.80 10.45 5.36
N SER A 129 -1.99 11.33 4.37
CA SER A 129 -3.17 11.31 3.52
C SER A 129 -2.84 11.57 2.06
N GLU A 130 -3.83 11.29 1.22
CA GLU A 130 -3.84 11.76 -0.14
C GLU A 130 -5.27 12.07 -0.59
N MET A 131 -5.40 13.06 -1.48
CA MET A 131 -6.65 13.40 -2.14
C MET A 131 -6.41 13.52 -3.64
N GLY A 132 -7.22 12.81 -4.41
CA GLY A 132 -7.25 12.88 -5.86
C GLY A 132 -8.46 12.14 -6.42
N GLY A 133 -8.97 12.59 -7.57
CA GLY A 133 -10.10 11.96 -8.23
C GLY A 133 -11.39 11.90 -7.41
N GLY A 134 -11.60 12.84 -6.46
CA GLY A 134 -12.75 12.81 -5.56
C GLY A 134 -12.68 11.74 -4.45
N ILE A 135 -11.48 11.21 -4.16
CA ILE A 135 -11.25 10.21 -3.13
C ILE A 135 -10.24 10.74 -2.12
N LEU A 136 -10.58 10.66 -0.84
CA LEU A 136 -9.66 10.88 0.28
C LEU A 136 -9.25 9.54 0.87
N ARG A 137 -7.95 9.28 0.93
CA ARG A 137 -7.37 8.18 1.70
C ARG A 137 -6.48 8.72 2.81
N PHE A 138 -6.59 8.18 4.01
CA PHE A 138 -5.65 8.50 5.09
C PHE A 138 -5.47 7.34 6.06
N TRP A 139 -4.39 7.38 6.85
CA TRP A 139 -4.20 6.44 7.97
C TRP A 139 -3.88 7.19 9.27
N LYS A 140 -4.27 6.60 10.40
CA LYS A 140 -3.93 7.07 11.75
C LYS A 140 -4.08 5.94 12.76
N GLY A 141 -3.06 5.69 13.57
CA GLY A 141 -3.05 4.48 14.41
C GLY A 141 -3.11 3.22 13.56
N ARG A 142 -3.84 2.21 14.03
CA ARG A 142 -4.19 1.01 13.26
C ARG A 142 -5.30 1.19 12.21
N TYR A 143 -5.76 2.42 11.97
CA TYR A 143 -6.90 2.67 11.10
C TYR A 143 -6.46 3.20 9.73
N PHE A 144 -7.09 2.68 8.68
CA PHE A 144 -7.06 3.22 7.33
C PHE A 144 -8.47 3.68 6.96
N ALA A 145 -8.60 4.84 6.35
CA ALA A 145 -9.88 5.41 5.96
C ALA A 145 -9.89 5.75 4.47
N ASN A 146 -10.99 5.44 3.81
CA ASN A 146 -11.26 5.71 2.40
C ASN A 146 -12.63 6.40 2.30
N LEU A 147 -12.66 7.62 1.74
CA LEU A 147 -13.89 8.41 1.61
C LEU A 147 -14.04 8.87 0.15
N TYR A 148 -15.22 8.67 -0.43
CA TYR A 148 -15.51 9.03 -1.82
C TYR A 148 -16.99 9.35 -2.01
N GLY A 149 -17.31 10.11 -3.06
CA GLY A 149 -18.70 10.29 -3.49
C GLY A 149 -19.17 9.13 -4.37
N GLU A 150 -20.43 8.68 -4.21
CA GLU A 150 -21.04 7.74 -5.17
C GLU A 150 -21.21 8.38 -6.57
N GLU A 151 -21.33 9.70 -6.60
CA GLU A 151 -21.26 10.54 -7.79
C GLU A 151 -20.35 11.75 -7.48
N GLU A 152 -20.29 12.73 -8.37
CA GLU A 152 -19.48 13.92 -8.18
C GLU A 152 -19.91 14.72 -6.93
N VAL A 153 -18.99 14.81 -5.97
CA VAL A 153 -19.14 15.58 -4.73
C VAL A 153 -17.93 16.50 -4.58
N PRO A 154 -18.09 17.74 -4.09
CA PRO A 154 -16.96 18.62 -3.84
C PRO A 154 -15.94 17.98 -2.87
N GLU A 155 -14.67 17.93 -3.27
CA GLU A 155 -13.58 17.40 -2.43
C GLU A 155 -13.51 18.08 -1.05
N THR A 156 -13.93 19.34 -0.94
CA THR A 156 -14.01 20.07 0.33
C THR A 156 -15.00 19.44 1.31
N SER A 157 -16.07 18.82 0.82
CA SER A 157 -17.04 18.09 1.65
C SER A 157 -16.46 16.77 2.15
N ILE A 158 -15.78 16.02 1.27
CA ILE A 158 -15.09 14.78 1.61
C ILE A 158 -13.99 15.05 2.63
N LEU A 159 -13.20 16.10 2.42
CA LEU A 159 -12.15 16.53 3.34
C LEU A 159 -12.69 16.94 4.71
N ALA A 160 -13.84 17.62 4.77
CA ALA A 160 -14.47 17.99 6.04
C ALA A 160 -14.90 16.76 6.84
N LEU A 161 -15.53 15.77 6.18
CA LEU A 161 -15.87 14.49 6.81
C LEU A 161 -14.63 13.73 7.26
N GLY A 162 -13.59 13.67 6.43
CA GLY A 162 -12.32 13.01 6.77
C GLY A 162 -11.66 13.61 8.01
N LYS A 163 -11.66 14.94 8.16
CA LYS A 163 -11.15 15.62 9.36
C LYS A 163 -11.98 15.32 10.61
N ALA A 164 -13.31 15.24 10.46
CA ALA A 164 -14.18 14.87 11.58
C ALA A 164 -13.93 13.42 12.01
N LEU A 165 -13.75 12.51 11.07
CA LEU A 165 -13.42 11.11 11.34
C LEU A 165 -12.04 10.97 12.00
N GLU A 166 -11.02 11.67 11.49
CA GLU A 166 -9.67 11.69 12.05
C GLU A 166 -9.65 12.14 13.52
N ALA A 167 -10.48 13.11 13.88
CA ALA A 167 -10.61 13.62 15.24
C ALA A 167 -11.22 12.58 16.21
N LEU A 168 -11.99 11.61 15.72
CA LEU A 168 -12.53 10.51 16.53
C LEU A 168 -11.49 9.43 16.81
N ILE A 169 -10.51 9.25 15.91
CA ILE A 169 -9.41 8.30 16.10
C ILE A 169 -8.42 8.87 17.12
N GLN A 170 -8.53 8.45 18.39
CA GLN A 170 -7.63 8.91 19.46
C GLN A 170 -6.24 8.27 19.40
N GLU A 171 -6.14 7.08 18.80
CA GLU A 171 -4.89 6.34 18.68
C GLU A 171 -3.94 7.04 17.70
N GLN A 172 -2.65 7.07 18.03
CA GLN A 172 -1.58 7.30 17.06
C GLN A 172 -0.77 6.02 16.86
N GLY A 173 -0.26 5.85 15.66
CA GLY A 173 0.55 4.72 15.24
C GLY A 173 1.96 5.15 14.89
N ARG A 174 2.86 4.20 14.75
CA ARG A 174 4.16 4.46 14.12
C ARG A 174 4.14 3.86 12.71
N PRO A 175 4.74 4.51 11.71
CA PRO A 175 5.03 3.84 10.45
C PRO A 175 5.99 2.66 10.72
N PRO A 176 6.08 1.68 9.80
CA PRO A 176 7.00 0.57 9.95
C PRO A 176 8.43 1.05 10.18
N GLN A 177 9.10 0.49 11.19
CA GLN A 177 10.46 0.92 11.57
C GLN A 177 11.46 0.80 10.42
N LEU A 178 11.21 -0.14 9.50
CA LEU A 178 12.01 -0.38 8.32
C LEU A 178 12.16 0.87 7.42
N LEU A 179 11.18 1.77 7.44
CA LEU A 179 11.23 3.01 6.65
C LEU A 179 12.36 3.94 7.11
N ALA A 180 12.71 3.92 8.40
CA ALA A 180 13.82 4.73 8.93
C ALA A 180 15.19 4.26 8.43
N LEU A 181 15.28 3.04 7.87
CA LEU A 181 16.51 2.48 7.32
C LEU A 181 16.68 2.77 5.82
N LEU A 182 15.64 3.25 5.14
CA LEU A 182 15.76 3.69 3.74
C LEU A 182 16.65 4.93 3.64
N PRO A 183 17.48 5.10 2.60
CA PRO A 183 18.19 6.35 2.36
C PRO A 183 17.27 7.57 2.18
N GLU A 184 17.79 8.78 2.42
CA GLU A 184 16.99 10.02 2.33
C GLU A 184 16.59 10.38 0.88
N PRO A 185 15.58 11.25 0.69
CA PRO A 185 15.28 11.83 -0.63
C PRO A 185 16.46 12.57 -1.26
N SER A 186 17.33 13.19 -0.47
CA SER A 186 18.58 13.81 -0.94
C SER A 186 19.60 12.80 -1.49
N GLN A 187 19.41 11.52 -1.19
CA GLN A 187 20.21 10.39 -1.66
C GLN A 187 19.48 9.61 -2.78
N GLY A 188 18.44 10.19 -3.38
CA GLY A 188 17.77 9.64 -4.55
C GLY A 188 16.50 8.84 -4.26
N LEU A 189 16.07 8.70 -2.99
CA LEU A 189 14.78 8.08 -2.68
C LEU A 189 13.63 8.88 -3.32
N GLU A 190 12.76 8.22 -4.07
CA GLU A 190 11.49 8.78 -4.51
C GLU A 190 10.43 8.58 -3.41
N PRO A 191 10.04 9.61 -2.63
CA PRO A 191 9.28 9.38 -1.39
C PRO A 191 7.89 8.77 -1.62
N LYS A 192 7.25 9.12 -2.75
CA LYS A 192 5.95 8.59 -3.15
C LYS A 192 5.99 7.15 -3.65
N SER A 193 7.18 6.59 -3.90
CA SER A 193 7.35 5.19 -4.36
C SER A 193 7.39 4.18 -3.21
N VAL A 194 7.50 4.64 -1.97
CA VAL A 194 7.65 3.75 -0.81
C VAL A 194 6.36 2.95 -0.59
N ARG A 195 6.49 1.63 -0.53
CA ARG A 195 5.42 0.67 -0.28
C ARG A 195 5.83 -0.23 0.86
N PHE A 196 4.98 -0.41 1.87
CA PHE A 196 5.14 -1.46 2.87
C PHE A 196 4.33 -2.70 2.45
N PHE A 197 4.87 -3.90 2.64
CA PHE A 197 4.22 -5.16 2.28
C PHE A 197 4.50 -6.26 3.30
N ARG A 198 3.53 -7.18 3.44
CA ARG A 198 3.65 -8.41 4.27
C ARG A 198 3.79 -9.68 3.43
N ASN A 199 3.34 -9.64 2.18
CA ASN A 199 3.15 -10.83 1.34
C ASN A 199 3.78 -10.64 -0.06
N HIS A 200 4.26 -11.75 -0.64
CA HIS A 200 4.82 -11.82 -1.99
C HIS A 200 3.85 -11.41 -3.09
N VAL A 201 2.54 -11.64 -2.92
CA VAL A 201 1.52 -11.21 -3.89
C VAL A 201 1.49 -9.68 -3.99
N CYS A 202 1.43 -8.99 -2.85
CA CYS A 202 1.46 -7.53 -2.78
C CYS A 202 2.77 -6.96 -3.37
N LEU A 203 3.91 -7.59 -3.07
CA LEU A 203 5.18 -7.22 -3.66
C LEU A 203 5.13 -7.34 -5.20
N ASN A 204 4.70 -8.49 -5.72
CA ASN A 204 4.67 -8.74 -7.16
C ASN A 204 3.72 -7.83 -7.94
N GLN A 205 2.66 -7.33 -7.32
CA GLN A 205 1.77 -6.34 -7.93
C GLN A 205 2.45 -4.98 -8.18
N ARG A 206 3.53 -4.67 -7.43
CA ARG A 206 4.28 -3.40 -7.58
C ARG A 206 5.64 -3.59 -8.21
N PHE A 207 6.31 -4.70 -7.92
CA PHE A 207 7.60 -5.07 -8.47
C PHE A 207 7.72 -6.60 -8.53
N PHE A 208 7.60 -7.14 -9.73
CA PHE A 208 7.69 -8.58 -9.96
C PHE A 208 9.12 -9.09 -9.79
N ILE A 209 9.31 -10.02 -8.84
CA ILE A 209 10.60 -10.70 -8.65
C ILE A 209 10.51 -12.14 -9.15
N ALA A 210 9.49 -12.88 -8.72
CA ALA A 210 9.30 -14.27 -9.12
C ALA A 210 7.85 -14.71 -8.88
N ASN A 211 7.39 -15.71 -9.64
CA ASN A 211 6.05 -16.31 -9.47
C ASN A 211 5.88 -17.05 -8.13
N LYS A 212 6.98 -17.43 -7.47
CA LYS A 212 6.98 -18.14 -6.19
C LYS A 212 7.43 -17.20 -5.08
N ASN A 213 7.03 -17.50 -3.84
CA ASN A 213 7.49 -16.80 -2.64
C ASN A 213 8.95 -17.15 -2.30
N ILE A 214 9.89 -16.72 -3.14
CA ILE A 214 11.32 -17.06 -3.00
C ILE A 214 12.01 -16.30 -1.85
N LEU A 215 11.36 -15.26 -1.33
CA LEU A 215 11.78 -14.52 -0.13
C LEU A 215 11.16 -15.07 1.15
N LEU A 216 10.37 -16.16 1.08
CA LEU A 216 9.73 -16.78 2.25
C LEU A 216 8.94 -15.76 3.12
N LEU A 217 8.29 -14.79 2.47
CA LEU A 217 7.48 -13.77 3.12
C LEU A 217 6.28 -14.41 3.83
N GLY A 218 5.92 -13.85 4.98
CA GLY A 218 4.80 -14.30 5.78
C GLY A 218 4.24 -13.21 6.68
N PRO A 219 3.18 -13.48 7.45
CA PRO A 219 2.48 -12.46 8.25
C PRO A 219 3.37 -11.72 9.25
N GLU A 220 4.42 -12.36 9.75
CA GLU A 220 5.39 -11.78 10.69
C GLU A 220 6.56 -11.05 10.01
N THR A 221 6.65 -11.09 8.68
CA THR A 221 7.69 -10.36 7.94
C THR A 221 7.22 -8.94 7.66
N GLY A 222 8.15 -7.98 7.67
CA GLY A 222 7.91 -6.61 7.27
C GLY A 222 8.78 -6.28 6.07
N GLY A 223 8.16 -5.93 4.95
CA GLY A 223 8.86 -5.60 3.71
C GLY A 223 8.66 -4.15 3.29
N VAL A 224 9.69 -3.52 2.74
CA VAL A 224 9.61 -2.20 2.12
C VAL A 224 10.16 -2.28 0.70
N LEU A 225 9.37 -1.81 -0.25
CA LEU A 225 9.78 -1.55 -1.63
C LEU A 225 9.91 -0.03 -1.79
N ALA A 226 10.99 0.41 -2.39
CA ALA A 226 11.21 1.82 -2.69
C ALA A 226 11.99 1.96 -4.01
N LEU A 227 11.71 3.04 -4.71
CA LEU A 227 12.40 3.41 -5.93
C LEU A 227 13.44 4.48 -5.63
N PHE A 228 14.63 4.27 -6.19
CA PHE A 228 15.73 5.22 -6.12
C PHE A 228 16.09 5.68 -7.52
N SER A 229 16.21 7.00 -7.67
CA SER A 229 16.66 7.64 -8.89
C SER A 229 17.84 8.53 -8.58
N GLY A 230 18.92 8.37 -9.34
CA GLY A 230 20.16 9.11 -9.10
C GLY A 230 21.15 8.95 -10.23
N PRO A 231 22.46 9.21 -9.96
CA PRO A 231 23.52 8.91 -10.91
C PRO A 231 23.39 7.50 -11.44
N TRP A 232 23.12 6.52 -10.57
CA TRP A 232 22.96 5.09 -10.84
C TRP A 232 21.74 4.68 -11.69
N GLY A 233 21.02 5.64 -12.26
CA GLY A 233 19.74 5.40 -12.93
C GLY A 233 18.62 5.12 -11.94
N ARG A 234 17.60 4.40 -12.41
CA ARG A 234 16.38 4.07 -11.67
C ARG A 234 16.47 2.62 -11.18
N VAL A 235 16.50 2.43 -9.86
CA VAL A 235 16.69 1.13 -9.21
C VAL A 235 15.59 0.86 -8.19
N HIS A 236 15.19 -0.40 -8.05
CA HIS A 236 14.26 -0.82 -7.00
C HIS A 236 15.06 -1.37 -5.81
N LEU A 237 14.79 -0.84 -4.63
CA LEU A 237 15.28 -1.36 -3.35
C LEU A 237 14.16 -2.14 -2.70
N VAL A 238 14.45 -3.38 -2.33
CA VAL A 238 13.57 -4.22 -1.52
C VAL A 238 14.29 -4.55 -0.23
N MET A 239 13.71 -4.18 0.89
CA MET A 239 14.21 -4.51 2.22
C MET A 239 13.18 -5.38 2.92
N VAL A 240 13.61 -6.46 3.57
CA VAL A 240 12.72 -7.35 4.32
C VAL A 240 13.33 -7.63 5.68
N GLN A 241 12.57 -7.33 6.72
CA GLN A 241 12.86 -7.73 8.09
C GLN A 241 12.13 -9.03 8.44
N TYR A 242 12.89 -9.98 8.97
CA TYR A 242 12.39 -11.27 9.43
C TYR A 242 12.35 -11.34 10.96
N PRO A 243 11.52 -12.24 11.54
CA PRO A 243 11.47 -12.43 12.99
C PRO A 243 12.77 -12.94 13.62
N SER A 244 13.68 -13.52 12.82
CA SER A 244 14.97 -14.02 13.30
C SER A 244 16.02 -14.02 12.19
N GLN A 245 17.30 -14.01 12.58
CA GLN A 245 18.43 -14.15 11.66
C GLN A 245 18.40 -15.49 10.90
N GLU A 246 17.88 -16.54 11.53
CA GLU A 246 17.70 -17.85 10.90
C GLU A 246 16.69 -17.78 9.75
N LYS A 247 15.52 -17.16 9.98
CA LYS A 247 14.50 -16.96 8.94
C LYS A 247 15.04 -16.08 7.80
N ALA A 248 15.79 -15.01 8.14
CA ALA A 248 16.45 -14.17 7.14
C ALA A 248 17.49 -14.96 6.31
N GLY A 249 18.28 -15.82 6.95
CA GLY A 249 19.24 -16.69 6.27
C GLY A 249 18.57 -17.71 5.34
N ALA A 250 17.45 -18.30 5.76
CA ALA A 250 16.66 -19.20 4.92
C ALA A 250 16.10 -18.49 3.68
N ALA A 251 15.59 -17.27 3.86
CA ALA A 251 15.10 -16.45 2.75
C ALA A 251 16.23 -16.04 1.79
N GLU A 252 17.40 -15.67 2.29
CA GLU A 252 18.58 -15.38 1.47
C GLU A 252 18.99 -16.61 0.64
N ALA A 253 19.07 -17.79 1.26
CA ALA A 253 19.41 -19.03 0.57
C ALA A 253 18.39 -19.39 -0.51
N SER A 254 17.09 -19.26 -0.20
CA SER A 254 15.99 -19.47 -1.14
C SER A 254 16.06 -18.50 -2.33
N PHE A 255 16.26 -17.20 -2.07
CA PHE A 255 16.42 -16.19 -3.11
C PHE A 255 17.63 -16.48 -4.01
N ARG A 256 18.79 -16.80 -3.41
CA ARG A 256 20.00 -17.12 -4.18
C ARG A 256 19.80 -18.35 -5.07
N SER A 257 19.18 -19.40 -4.54
CA SER A 257 18.90 -20.63 -5.29
C SER A 257 17.90 -20.42 -6.43
N ALA A 258 16.91 -19.54 -6.26
CA ALA A 258 15.81 -19.38 -7.22
C ALA A 258 16.04 -18.26 -8.24
N TYR A 259 16.69 -17.17 -7.84
CA TYR A 259 16.86 -15.96 -8.65
C TYR A 259 18.32 -15.77 -9.12
N MET A 260 19.29 -16.22 -8.33
CA MET A 260 20.72 -15.97 -8.57
C MET A 260 21.52 -17.26 -8.81
N ALA A 261 20.87 -18.32 -9.33
CA ALA A 261 21.52 -19.62 -9.54
C ALA A 261 22.80 -19.52 -10.39
N GLU A 262 22.86 -18.54 -11.30
CA GLU A 262 23.99 -18.28 -12.20
C GLU A 262 24.99 -17.24 -11.68
N ALA A 263 24.69 -16.55 -10.58
CA ALA A 263 25.48 -15.42 -10.05
C ALA A 263 26.77 -15.83 -9.31
N GLY A 264 26.97 -17.13 -9.06
CA GLY A 264 28.09 -17.63 -8.26
C GLY A 264 28.11 -17.07 -6.82
N GLN A 265 29.29 -16.99 -6.20
CA GLN A 265 29.44 -16.65 -4.77
C GLN A 265 29.27 -15.15 -4.45
N LYS A 266 29.39 -14.24 -5.43
CA LYS A 266 29.42 -12.79 -5.18
C LYS A 266 28.07 -12.15 -4.86
N GLY A 267 26.95 -12.87 -5.03
CA GLY A 267 25.61 -12.34 -4.74
C GLY A 267 25.21 -11.16 -5.64
N ARG A 268 25.78 -11.10 -6.86
CA ARG A 268 25.55 -10.07 -7.87
C ARG A 268 25.34 -10.73 -9.22
N LEU A 269 24.30 -10.35 -9.93
CA LEU A 269 23.91 -10.91 -11.22
C LEU A 269 23.74 -9.78 -12.23
N ARG A 270 24.29 -9.97 -13.43
CA ARG A 270 23.93 -9.14 -14.58
C ARG A 270 22.74 -9.78 -15.30
N THR A 271 21.65 -9.05 -15.41
CA THR A 271 20.41 -9.50 -16.08
C THR A 271 20.52 -9.34 -17.60
N GLU A 272 19.61 -9.97 -18.35
CA GLU A 272 19.62 -9.98 -19.83
C GLU A 272 19.51 -8.58 -20.44
N ASP A 273 18.84 -7.66 -19.75
CA ASP A 273 18.74 -6.23 -20.11
C ASP A 273 20.01 -5.43 -19.84
N GLY A 274 21.08 -6.11 -19.40
CA GLY A 274 22.39 -5.54 -19.11
C GLY A 274 22.49 -4.82 -17.77
N ARG A 275 21.45 -4.82 -16.94
CA ARG A 275 21.42 -4.24 -15.59
C ARG A 275 22.04 -5.18 -14.55
N TRP A 276 22.29 -4.64 -13.37
CA TRP A 276 22.86 -5.35 -12.23
C TRP A 276 21.84 -5.46 -11.10
N THR A 277 21.75 -6.67 -10.54
CA THR A 277 20.97 -6.98 -9.35
C THR A 277 21.91 -7.56 -8.29
N GLY A 278 21.73 -7.17 -7.04
CA GLY A 278 22.49 -7.70 -5.92
C GLY A 278 21.62 -7.87 -4.70
N ALA A 279 22.01 -8.82 -3.85
CA ALA A 279 21.36 -9.00 -2.56
C ALA A 279 22.40 -9.26 -1.46
N VAL A 280 22.11 -8.71 -0.29
CA VAL A 280 22.92 -8.85 0.93
C VAL A 280 21.99 -9.08 2.12
N ARG A 281 22.56 -9.56 3.22
CA ARG A 281 21.85 -9.73 4.49
C ARG A 281 22.71 -9.22 5.62
N GLU A 282 22.09 -8.47 6.52
CA GLU A 282 22.69 -7.97 7.75
C GLU A 282 21.75 -8.34 8.92
N GLY A 283 22.19 -9.25 9.78
CA GLY A 283 21.36 -9.77 10.87
C GLY A 283 20.03 -10.39 10.39
N ASP A 284 18.92 -9.82 10.86
CA ASP A 284 17.53 -10.18 10.56
C ASP A 284 16.96 -9.48 9.32
N ILE A 285 17.76 -8.66 8.62
CA ILE A 285 17.33 -7.87 7.47
C ILE A 285 18.00 -8.37 6.20
N TRP A 286 17.19 -8.65 5.18
CA TRP A 286 17.61 -8.90 3.81
C TRP A 286 17.40 -7.65 2.96
N VAL A 287 18.34 -7.35 2.08
CA VAL A 287 18.30 -6.21 1.15
C VAL A 287 18.57 -6.71 -0.26
N GLY A 288 17.69 -6.37 -1.20
CA GLY A 288 17.87 -6.57 -2.63
C GLY A 288 17.83 -5.24 -3.38
N VAL A 289 18.75 -5.06 -4.32
CA VAL A 289 18.81 -3.90 -5.22
C VAL A 289 18.72 -4.42 -6.65
N PHE A 290 17.78 -3.88 -7.43
CA PHE A 290 17.46 -4.34 -8.77
C PHE A 290 17.54 -3.19 -9.78
N GLY A 291 18.24 -3.41 -10.89
CA GLY A 291 18.25 -2.48 -12.02
C GLY A 291 19.42 -1.48 -12.07
N ALA A 292 20.48 -1.68 -11.27
CA ALA A 292 21.66 -0.82 -11.30
C ALA A 292 22.36 -0.86 -12.67
N ARG A 293 23.06 0.22 -13.08
CA ARG A 293 23.66 0.28 -14.43
C ARG A 293 25.02 -0.41 -14.50
N SER A 294 25.73 -0.50 -13.39
CA SER A 294 27.01 -1.19 -13.28
C SER A 294 27.12 -1.93 -11.94
N GLU A 295 28.15 -2.76 -11.80
CA GLU A 295 28.44 -3.45 -10.54
C GLU A 295 28.87 -2.47 -9.44
N GLU A 296 29.54 -1.38 -9.81
CA GLU A 296 29.97 -0.30 -8.92
C GLU A 296 28.78 0.51 -8.40
N ASP A 297 27.85 0.89 -9.29
CA ASP A 297 26.58 1.53 -8.93
C ASP A 297 25.81 0.67 -7.90
N LEU A 298 25.72 -0.64 -8.15
CA LEU A 298 25.09 -1.60 -7.24
C LEU A 298 25.78 -1.64 -5.87
N ALA A 299 27.11 -1.70 -5.85
CA ALA A 299 27.89 -1.72 -4.61
C ALA A 299 27.70 -0.43 -3.79
N GLU A 300 27.71 0.73 -4.43
CA GLU A 300 27.51 2.03 -3.77
C GLU A 300 26.14 2.10 -3.07
N ILE A 301 25.07 1.66 -3.73
CA ILE A 301 23.73 1.63 -3.15
C ILE A 301 23.65 0.67 -1.96
N LEU A 302 24.22 -0.54 -2.10
CA LEU A 302 24.23 -1.52 -1.03
C LEU A 302 25.00 -1.01 0.20
N ASP A 303 26.18 -0.41 0.01
CA ASP A 303 26.99 0.15 1.09
C ASP A 303 26.26 1.31 1.79
N MET A 304 25.55 2.16 1.04
CA MET A 304 24.73 3.24 1.59
C MET A 304 23.63 2.69 2.51
N VAL A 305 22.91 1.66 2.08
CA VAL A 305 21.82 1.04 2.83
C VAL A 305 22.36 0.28 4.05
N LEU A 306 23.43 -0.52 3.88
CA LEU A 306 24.07 -1.25 4.97
C LEU A 306 24.63 -0.32 6.04
N GLY A 307 25.20 0.83 5.64
CA GLY A 307 25.66 1.86 6.58
C GLY A 307 24.55 2.48 7.42
N ARG A 308 23.27 2.38 7.01
CA ARG A 308 22.11 2.74 7.84
C ARG A 308 21.67 1.61 8.75
N ILE A 309 21.65 0.37 8.23
CA ILE A 309 21.28 -0.82 9.01
C ILE A 309 22.26 -1.03 10.17
N GLY A 310 23.57 -0.90 9.94
CA GLY A 310 24.60 -1.07 10.98
C GLY A 310 24.59 -0.01 12.08
N LYS A 311 23.78 1.05 11.96
CA LYS A 311 23.57 2.08 12.99
C LYS A 311 22.33 1.82 13.86
N ARG A 312 21.57 0.76 13.57
CA ARG A 312 20.38 0.33 14.30
C ARG A 312 20.71 -0.15 15.71
#